data_AF-A0A538D0P9-F1
#
_entry.id   AF-A0A538D0P9-F1
#
_cell.length_a   1.000
_cell.length_b   1.000
_cell.length_c   1.000
_cell.angle_alpha   90.00
_cell.angle_beta   90.00
_cell.angle_gamma   90.00
#
_symmetry.space_group_name_H-M   'P 1'
#
loop_
_entity.id
_entity.type
_entity.pdbx_description
1 polymer ?
#
loop_
_entity_poly.entity_id
_entity_poly.type
_entity_poly.pdbx_seq_one_letter_code
_entity_poly.pdbx_strand_id
1 'polypeptide(L)'
;MPLRLDARLRECDYGALKGGPASEVERERMRRISEPFPGRESYRQTVERMRSFLGDVAVGHRSGRVIVIGHSATRWALEHLLKGVPLEELVPAP
;
A
#
# COMPACT_ATOMS: atom_id res chain seq x y z
N MET A 1 -17.22 -8.07 -15.91
CA MET A 1 -16.22 -8.57 -14.94
C MET A 1 -16.76 -8.29 -13.55
N PRO A 2 -16.77 -9.26 -12.61
CA PRO A 2 -17.25 -9.03 -11.26
C PRO A 2 -16.39 -7.98 -10.54
N LEU A 3 -17.02 -7.09 -9.78
CA LEU A 3 -16.36 -6.07 -8.97
C LEU A 3 -16.51 -6.45 -7.49
N ARG A 4 -15.39 -6.44 -6.76
CA ARG A 4 -15.36 -6.64 -5.30
C ARG A 4 -14.67 -5.44 -4.66
N LEU A 5 -15.39 -4.75 -3.79
CA LEU A 5 -14.81 -3.69 -2.97
C LEU A 5 -14.11 -4.32 -1.76
N ASP A 6 -12.91 -3.83 -1.44
CA ASP A 6 -12.14 -4.30 -0.30
C ASP A 6 -11.51 -3.10 0.41
N ALA A 7 -11.87 -2.91 1.69
CA ALA A 7 -11.39 -1.78 2.48
C ALA A 7 -9.87 -1.76 2.63
N ARG A 8 -9.20 -2.91 2.43
CA ARG A 8 -7.74 -3.03 2.46
C ARG A 8 -7.06 -2.48 1.22
N LEU A 9 -7.78 -2.02 0.21
CA LEU A 9 -7.19 -1.36 -0.97
C LEU A 9 -7.11 0.17 -0.84
N ARG A 10 -7.50 0.73 0.31
CA ARG A 10 -7.32 2.16 0.60
C ARG A 10 -5.84 2.57 0.58
N GLU A 11 -5.59 3.85 0.32
CA GLU A 11 -4.26 4.44 0.47
C GLU A 11 -3.74 4.32 1.91
N CYS A 12 -2.41 4.41 2.07
CA CYS A 12 -1.78 4.61 3.37
C CYS A 12 -2.41 5.80 4.10
N ASP A 13 -2.71 5.64 5.40
CA ASP A 13 -3.34 6.71 6.17
C ASP A 13 -2.29 7.73 6.66
N TYR A 14 -2.24 8.87 5.96
CA TYR A 14 -1.32 9.98 6.24
C TYR A 14 -1.71 10.83 7.47
N GLY A 15 -2.86 10.55 8.09
CA GLY A 15 -3.33 11.28 9.25
C GLY A 15 -3.57 12.76 8.98
N ALA A 16 -2.89 13.61 9.75
CA ALA A 16 -3.04 15.06 9.65
C ALA A 16 -2.63 15.63 8.28
N LEU A 17 -1.82 14.90 7.50
CA LEU A 17 -1.39 15.33 6.16
C LEU A 17 -2.43 15.03 5.07
N LYS A 18 -3.55 14.37 5.43
CA LYS A 18 -4.61 14.07 4.46
C LYS A 18 -5.24 15.36 3.93
N GLY A 19 -5.32 15.47 2.61
CA GLY A 19 -5.89 16.65 1.92
C GLY A 19 -4.90 17.80 1.75
N GLY A 20 -3.68 17.68 2.28
CA GLY A 20 -2.59 18.61 2.01
C GLY A 20 -1.87 18.34 0.68
N PRO A 21 -0.88 19.17 0.32
CA PRO A 21 -0.05 18.96 -0.86
C PRO A 21 0.72 17.63 -0.80
N ALA A 22 0.84 16.94 -1.94
CA ALA A 22 1.59 15.68 -2.04
C ALA A 22 3.05 15.82 -1.58
N SER A 23 3.64 17.00 -1.80
CA SER A 23 5.01 17.33 -1.38
C SER A 23 5.23 17.25 0.13
N GLU A 24 4.18 17.44 0.95
CA GLU A 24 4.30 17.30 2.41
C GLU A 24 4.45 15.84 2.82
N VAL A 25 3.70 14.94 2.17
CA VAL A 25 3.83 13.51 2.37
C VAL A 25 5.18 13.02 1.85
N GLU A 26 5.61 13.50 0.66
CA GLU A 26 6.89 13.15 0.03
C GLU A 26 8.10 13.39 0.94
N ARG A 27 8.14 14.53 1.65
CA ARG A 27 9.23 14.85 2.57
C ARG A 27 9.34 13.85 3.74
N GLU A 28 8.23 13.24 4.12
CA GLU A 28 8.17 12.31 5.25
C GLU A 28 8.35 10.85 4.83
N ARG A 29 8.18 10.53 3.53
CA ARG A 29 8.03 9.16 3.00
C ARG A 29 9.03 8.15 3.56
N MET A 30 10.33 8.48 3.51
CA MET A 30 11.38 7.56 3.96
C MET A 30 11.28 7.22 5.44
N ARG A 31 11.02 8.22 6.28
CA ARG A 31 10.81 8.02 7.71
C ARG A 31 9.58 7.15 7.96
N ARG A 32 8.54 7.34 7.14
CA ARG A 32 7.24 6.67 7.28
C ARG A 32 7.22 5.23 6.77
N ILE A 33 8.34 4.71 6.29
CA ILE A 33 8.50 3.29 5.97
C ILE A 33 8.23 2.45 7.21
N SER A 34 8.93 2.75 8.31
CA SER A 34 8.83 1.99 9.56
C SER A 34 8.08 2.76 10.64
N GLU A 35 8.21 4.08 10.71
CA GLU A 35 7.48 4.90 11.69
C GLU A 35 6.08 5.25 11.17
N PRO A 36 5.00 4.93 11.89
CA PRO A 36 3.67 5.33 11.45
C PRO A 36 3.53 6.85 11.33
N PHE A 37 2.67 7.34 10.43
CA PHE A 37 2.13 8.70 10.56
C PHE A 37 1.47 8.85 11.95
N PRO A 38 1.48 10.04 12.58
CA PRO A 38 1.02 10.18 13.97
C PRO A 38 -0.40 9.63 14.15
N GLY A 39 -0.51 8.55 14.94
CA GLY A 39 -1.76 7.86 15.22
C GLY A 39 -2.41 7.13 14.03
N ARG A 40 -1.66 6.82 12.97
CA ARG A 40 -2.16 6.19 11.73
C ARG A 40 -1.27 5.03 11.26
N GLU A 41 -0.84 5.03 10.00
CA GLU A 41 -0.25 3.87 9.34
C GLU A 41 1.19 4.16 8.89
N SER A 42 2.08 3.17 8.90
CA SER A 42 3.37 3.20 8.19
C SER A 42 3.27 2.45 6.85
N TYR A 43 4.23 2.62 5.96
CA TYR A 43 4.25 1.81 4.72
C TYR A 43 4.40 0.32 5.02
N ARG A 44 5.14 -0.08 6.07
CA ARG A 44 5.19 -1.49 6.51
C ARG A 44 3.83 -2.01 6.98
N GLN A 45 3.03 -1.20 7.67
CA GLN A 45 1.66 -1.60 8.04
C GLN A 45 0.74 -1.70 6.81
N THR A 46 0.92 -0.82 5.82
CA THR A 46 0.24 -0.94 4.51
C THR A 46 0.62 -2.24 3.79
N VAL A 47 1.90 -2.63 3.84
CA VAL A 47 2.37 -3.92 3.29
C VAL A 47 1.66 -5.09 3.96
N GLU A 48 1.55 -5.09 5.28
CA GLU A 48 0.90 -6.19 6.00
C GLU A 48 -0.60 -6.30 5.66
N ARG A 49 -1.27 -5.14 5.53
CA ARG A 49 -2.65 -5.06 5.05
C ARG A 49 -2.79 -5.64 3.63
N MET A 50 -1.86 -5.35 2.73
CA MET A 50 -1.84 -5.91 1.38
C MET A 50 -1.50 -7.41 1.36
N ARG A 51 -0.64 -7.87 2.26
CA ARG A 51 -0.35 -9.31 2.44
C ARG A 51 -1.61 -10.07 2.82
N SER A 52 -2.38 -9.56 3.79
CA SER A 52 -3.68 -10.13 4.16
C SER A 52 -4.65 -10.18 2.97
N PHE A 53 -4.76 -9.09 2.20
CA PHE A 53 -5.57 -9.04 0.98
C PHE A 53 -5.17 -10.11 -0.05
N LEU A 54 -3.86 -10.24 -0.34
CA LEU A 54 -3.36 -11.24 -1.28
C LEU A 54 -3.60 -12.67 -0.80
N GLY A 55 -3.54 -12.92 0.51
CA GLY A 55 -3.88 -14.21 1.10
C GLY A 55 -5.32 -14.64 0.76
N ASP A 56 -6.28 -13.75 0.96
CA ASP A 56 -7.68 -14.03 0.64
C ASP A 56 -7.91 -14.19 -0.87
N VAL A 57 -7.25 -13.36 -1.69
CA VAL A 57 -7.32 -13.48 -3.16
C VAL A 57 -6.78 -14.83 -3.62
N ALA A 58 -5.64 -15.28 -3.10
CA ALA A 58 -5.04 -16.56 -3.46
C ALA A 58 -5.91 -17.76 -3.08
N VAL A 59 -6.66 -17.66 -1.99
CA VAL A 59 -7.61 -18.70 -1.56
C VAL A 59 -8.86 -18.70 -2.44
N GLY A 60 -9.44 -17.52 -2.71
CA GLY A 60 -10.71 -17.35 -3.41
C GLY A 60 -10.63 -17.37 -4.94
N HIS A 61 -9.45 -17.12 -5.52
CA HIS A 61 -9.24 -17.06 -6.98
C HIS A 61 -8.02 -17.91 -7.37
N ARG A 62 -8.27 -19.21 -7.58
CA ARG A 62 -7.21 -20.21 -7.90
C ARG A 62 -6.69 -20.13 -9.33
N SER A 63 -7.45 -19.53 -10.26
CA SER A 63 -7.10 -19.44 -11.67
C SER A 63 -7.60 -18.14 -12.30
N GLY A 64 -7.07 -17.81 -13.47
CA GLY A 64 -7.40 -16.60 -14.21
C GLY A 64 -6.55 -15.40 -13.81
N ARG A 65 -7.06 -14.20 -14.10
CA ARG A 65 -6.38 -12.93 -13.86
C ARG A 65 -7.25 -12.03 -12.99
N VAL A 66 -6.64 -11.45 -11.96
CA VAL A 66 -7.28 -10.45 -11.08
C VAL A 66 -6.69 -9.09 -11.41
N ILE A 67 -7.55 -8.10 -11.60
CA ILE A 67 -7.16 -6.69 -11.73
C ILE A 67 -7.37 -6.05 -10.36
N VAL A 68 -6.32 -5.44 -9.82
CA VAL A 68 -6.36 -4.70 -8.56
C VAL A 68 -6.26 -3.20 -8.89
N ILE A 69 -7.23 -2.43 -8.42
CA ILE A 69 -7.23 -0.96 -8.50
C ILE A 69 -6.96 -0.45 -7.09
N GLY A 70 -5.94 0.39 -6.94
CA GLY A 70 -5.51 0.92 -5.66
C GLY A 70 -4.75 2.24 -5.82
N HIS A 71 -3.86 2.52 -4.87
CA HIS A 71 -3.08 3.75 -4.78
C HIS A 71 -1.57 3.48 -4.74
N SER A 72 -0.75 4.53 -4.62
CA SER A 72 0.71 4.42 -4.65
C SER A 72 1.26 3.49 -3.56
N ALA A 73 0.81 3.61 -2.31
CA ALA A 73 1.32 2.73 -1.26
C ALA A 73 0.93 1.27 -1.46
N THR A 74 -0.28 1.01 -1.98
CA THR A 74 -0.71 -0.36 -2.31
C THR A 74 0.08 -0.93 -3.49
N ARG A 75 0.46 -0.11 -4.47
CA ARG A 75 1.34 -0.50 -5.57
C ARG A 75 2.71 -0.89 -5.05
N TRP A 76 3.35 -0.02 -4.25
CA TRP A 76 4.66 -0.33 -3.66
C TRP A 76 4.62 -1.58 -2.82
N ALA A 77 3.54 -1.79 -2.05
CA ALA A 77 3.36 -3.03 -1.32
C ALA A 77 3.29 -4.27 -2.23
N LEU A 78 2.61 -4.20 -3.38
CA LEU A 78 2.60 -5.30 -4.34
C LEU A 78 3.99 -5.54 -4.95
N GLU A 79 4.72 -4.50 -5.31
CA GLU A 79 6.08 -4.63 -5.85
C GLU A 79 7.04 -5.24 -4.82
N HIS A 80 6.92 -4.82 -3.56
CA HIS A 80 7.68 -5.40 -2.45
C HIS A 80 7.32 -6.88 -2.22
N LEU A 81 6.03 -7.20 -2.11
CA LEU A 81 5.58 -8.55 -1.76
C LEU A 81 5.77 -9.57 -2.90
N LEU A 82 5.58 -9.16 -4.15
CA LEU A 82 5.57 -10.07 -5.30
C LEU A 82 6.91 -10.11 -6.04
N LYS A 83 7.69 -9.03 -6.00
CA LYS A 83 9.00 -8.95 -6.69
C LYS A 83 10.18 -8.90 -5.74
N GLY A 84 9.95 -8.74 -4.42
CA GLY A 84 11.01 -8.68 -3.42
C GLY A 84 11.79 -7.36 -3.40
N VAL A 85 11.30 -6.31 -4.07
CA VAL A 85 12.00 -5.01 -4.11
C VAL A 85 11.89 -4.31 -2.74
N PRO A 86 12.98 -3.81 -2.14
CA PRO A 86 12.93 -3.10 -0.86
C PRO A 86 12.01 -1.86 -0.90
N LEU A 87 11.34 -1.56 0.21
CA LEU A 87 10.46 -0.38 0.30
C LEU A 87 11.26 0.92 0.16
N GLU A 88 12.49 0.90 0.63
CA GLU A 88 13.46 2.00 0.60
C GLU A 88 13.79 2.43 -0.84
N GLU A 89 13.62 1.54 -1.83
CA GLU A 89 13.78 1.85 -3.25
C GLU A 89 12.47 2.33 -3.91
N LEU A 90 11.33 1.80 -3.45
CA LEU A 90 10.02 2.04 -4.06
C LEU A 90 9.38 3.35 -3.62
N VAL A 91 9.46 3.64 -2.33
CA VAL A 91 8.75 4.76 -1.69
C VAL A 91 9.27 6.14 -2.14
N PRO A 92 10.59 6.35 -2.38
CA PRO A 92 11.12 7.60 -2.93
C PRO A 92 10.85 7.80 -4.42
N ALA A 93 10.54 6.73 -5.15
CA ALA A 93 10.33 6.82 -6.59
C ALA A 93 9.10 7.72 -6.89
N PRO A 94 9.15 8.52 -7.98
CA PRO A 94 8.04 9.36 -8.40
C PRO A 94 6.77 8.56 -8.75
#